data_AF-A0A6I9NV23-F1
#
_entry.id   AF-A0A6I9NV23-F1
#
_cell.length_a   1.000
_cell.length_b   1.000
_cell.length_c   1.000
_cell.angle_alpha   90.00
_cell.angle_beta   90.00
_cell.angle_gamma   90.00
#
_symmetry.space_group_name_H-M   'P 1'
#
loop_
_entity.id
_entity.type
_entity.pdbx_description
1 polymer ?
#
loop_
_entity_poly.entity_id
_entity_poly.type
_entity_poly.pdbx_seq_one_letter_code
_entity_poly.pdbx_strand_id
1 'polypeptide(L)'
;SSSVRNSLHSKANSGGKSPRMQLSPSRGGALWSLQPETVETVFQSLRRGLKEYLEGHKAEMDFLSSQQRETKRNSRLAFLYDLEKEIRALERYIRRLEFQLSKVEELYETYCIQWRLCQGAVNMKRAFSLSPSTRASRDSLLELSRNHTLSLQ
;
A
#
# COMPACT_ATOMS: atom_id res chain seq x y z
N SER A 1 -15.21 35.01 80.46
CA SER A 1 -15.29 33.66 79.87
C SER A 1 -14.56 33.67 78.53
N SER A 2 -13.31 33.19 78.51
CA SER A 2 -12.90 31.88 77.93
C SER A 2 -12.99 31.89 76.39
N SER A 3 -11.92 32.12 75.65
CA SER A 3 -10.79 31.22 75.35
C SER A 3 -11.18 29.98 74.52
N VAL A 4 -10.27 29.69 73.57
CA VAL A 4 -9.98 28.41 72.91
C VAL A 4 -10.56 28.16 71.51
N ARG A 5 -9.70 28.47 70.53
CA ARG A 5 -9.14 27.60 69.47
C ARG A 5 -10.03 26.46 68.95
N ASN A 6 -10.23 26.46 67.63
CA ASN A 6 -10.34 25.24 66.83
C ASN A 6 -9.89 25.50 65.39
N SER A 7 -8.97 24.67 64.87
CA SER A 7 -9.19 23.85 63.67
C SER A 7 -7.88 23.48 62.95
N LEU A 8 -7.48 22.23 63.18
CA LEU A 8 -7.11 21.18 62.22
C LEU A 8 -6.06 21.45 61.12
N HIS A 9 -4.89 20.82 61.36
CA HIS A 9 -4.02 20.11 60.43
C HIS A 9 -3.67 20.73 59.06
N SER A 10 -2.47 21.31 59.02
CA SER A 10 -1.66 21.50 57.83
C SER A 10 -0.88 20.22 57.47
N LYS A 11 -1.13 19.66 56.28
CA LYS A 11 -0.21 18.74 55.59
C LYS A 11 -0.41 18.86 54.08
N ALA A 12 0.43 19.65 53.43
CA ALA A 12 0.62 19.62 51.98
C ALA A 12 2.09 19.26 51.74
N ASN A 13 2.35 17.99 51.50
CA ASN A 13 3.67 17.50 51.10
C ASN A 13 3.85 17.78 49.60
N SER A 14 4.78 18.66 49.28
CA SER A 14 5.30 18.90 47.94
C SER A 14 5.96 17.64 47.37
N GLY A 15 5.73 17.37 46.08
CA GLY A 15 6.65 16.53 45.28
C GLY A 15 6.04 15.34 44.55
N GLY A 16 5.06 15.57 43.68
CA GLY A 16 4.66 14.58 42.67
C GLY A 16 5.53 14.71 41.41
N LYS A 17 6.56 13.86 41.27
CA LYS A 17 7.31 13.70 40.01
C LYS A 17 6.40 13.01 38.99
N SER A 18 6.12 13.67 37.87
CA SER A 18 5.37 13.08 36.75
C SER A 18 6.18 11.93 36.11
N PRO A 19 5.62 10.72 35.94
CA PRO A 19 6.32 9.64 35.28
C PRO A 19 6.37 9.95 33.79
N ARG A 20 7.59 10.23 33.31
CA ARG A 20 7.94 10.30 31.89
C ARG A 20 7.58 8.97 31.24
N MET A 21 6.42 8.91 30.58
CA MET A 21 6.03 7.75 29.78
C MET A 21 6.99 7.65 28.58
N GLN A 22 7.90 6.68 28.65
CA GLN A 22 8.70 6.23 27.53
C GLN A 22 7.73 5.60 26.53
N LEU A 23 7.43 6.33 25.45
CA LEU A 23 6.67 5.79 24.32
C LEU A 23 7.61 4.89 23.52
N SER A 24 7.47 3.58 23.75
CA SER A 24 8.06 2.56 22.88
C SER A 24 7.59 2.79 21.44
N PRO A 25 8.47 2.72 20.43
CA PRO A 25 8.05 2.80 19.04
C PRO A 25 7.21 1.55 18.74
N SER A 26 5.89 1.75 18.65
CA SER A 26 4.97 0.71 18.21
C SER A 26 5.46 0.16 16.88
N ARG A 27 5.54 -1.17 16.79
CA ARG A 27 6.03 -1.97 15.65
C ARG A 27 5.12 -1.90 14.41
N GLY A 28 4.53 -0.74 14.13
CA GLY A 28 3.83 -0.47 12.87
C GLY A 28 4.79 -0.30 11.69
N GLY A 29 6.10 -0.11 11.94
CA GLY A 29 7.11 0.25 10.93
C GLY A 29 7.44 -0.81 9.87
N ALA A 30 6.97 -2.05 10.02
CA ALA A 30 7.31 -3.11 9.06
C ALA A 30 6.52 -3.03 7.74
N LEU A 31 5.36 -2.37 7.71
CA LEU A 31 4.60 -2.17 6.47
C LEU A 31 5.11 -0.96 5.67
N TRP A 32 5.73 0.01 6.36
CA TRP A 32 6.23 1.27 5.78
C TRP A 32 7.69 1.19 5.32
N SER A 33 8.35 0.04 5.51
CA SER A 33 9.78 -0.12 5.23
C SER A 33 10.09 -0.43 3.77
N LEU A 34 9.08 -0.67 2.92
CA LEU A 34 9.28 -0.72 1.48
C LEU A 34 9.52 0.70 0.99
N GLN A 35 10.79 1.04 0.77
CA GLN A 35 11.20 2.31 0.18
C GLN A 35 10.48 2.51 -1.16
N PRO A 36 9.89 3.68 -1.45
CA PRO A 36 9.16 3.94 -2.69
C PRO A 36 9.94 3.57 -3.94
N GLU A 37 11.26 3.77 -3.92
CA GLU A 37 12.17 3.46 -5.01
C GLU A 37 12.22 1.93 -5.28
N THR A 38 12.11 1.12 -4.24
CA THR A 38 12.07 -0.35 -4.38
C THR A 38 10.75 -0.82 -5.00
N VAL A 39 9.62 -0.24 -4.57
CA VAL A 39 8.30 -0.57 -5.13
C VAL A 39 8.20 -0.14 -6.59
N GLU A 40 8.71 1.05 -6.91
CA GLU A 40 8.78 1.54 -8.29
C GLU A 40 9.57 0.59 -9.18
N THR A 41 10.75 0.17 -8.73
CA THR A 41 11.61 -0.73 -9.49
C THR A 41 10.94 -2.08 -9.73
N VAL A 42 10.29 -2.64 -8.70
CA VAL A 42 9.53 -3.89 -8.81
C VAL A 42 8.37 -3.73 -9.78
N PHE A 43 7.57 -2.67 -9.66
CA PHE A 43 6.46 -2.40 -10.57
C PHE A 43 6.93 -2.27 -12.02
N GLN A 44 7.96 -1.46 -12.29
CA GLN A 44 8.48 -1.26 -13.64
C GLN A 44 9.01 -2.55 -14.25
N SER A 45 9.78 -3.33 -13.48
CA SER A 45 10.33 -4.60 -13.94
C SER A 45 9.24 -5.62 -14.25
N LEU A 46 8.24 -5.75 -13.37
CA LEU A 46 7.11 -6.65 -13.55
C LEU A 46 6.24 -6.24 -14.74
N ARG A 47 5.89 -4.95 -14.84
CA ARG A 47 5.11 -4.42 -15.95
C ARG A 47 5.81 -4.64 -17.29
N ARG A 48 7.13 -4.41 -17.35
CA ARG A 48 7.93 -4.64 -18.56
C ARG A 48 7.94 -6.12 -18.93
N GLY A 49 8.27 -7.01 -18.00
CA GLY A 49 8.31 -8.45 -18.27
C GLY A 49 6.96 -9.01 -18.73
N LEU A 50 5.85 -8.57 -18.12
CA LEU A 50 4.51 -8.95 -18.55
C LEU A 50 4.17 -8.46 -19.95
N LYS A 51 4.60 -7.26 -20.34
CA LYS A 51 4.41 -6.71 -21.69
C LYS A 51 5.22 -7.48 -22.74
N GLU A 52 6.50 -7.71 -22.48
CA GLU A 52 7.37 -8.50 -23.36
C GLU A 52 6.80 -9.91 -23.57
N TYR A 53 6.35 -10.54 -22.49
CA TYR A 53 5.75 -11.86 -22.55
C TYR A 53 4.42 -11.85 -23.33
N LEU A 54 3.55 -10.87 -23.09
CA LEU A 54 2.31 -10.68 -23.85
C LEU A 54 2.57 -10.48 -25.35
N GLU A 55 3.57 -9.67 -25.71
CA GLU A 55 3.99 -9.44 -27.10
C GLU A 55 4.49 -10.72 -27.76
N GLY A 56 5.29 -11.53 -27.05
CA GLY A 56 5.74 -12.83 -27.53
C GLY A 56 4.57 -13.77 -27.85
N HIS A 57 3.59 -13.86 -26.95
CA HIS A 57 2.39 -14.69 -27.17
C HIS A 57 1.49 -14.16 -28.31
N LYS A 58 1.41 -12.85 -28.50
CA LYS A 58 0.70 -12.25 -29.65
C LYS A 58 1.40 -12.58 -30.98
N ALA A 59 2.71 -12.48 -31.03
CA ALA A 59 3.49 -12.83 -32.22
C ALA A 59 3.38 -14.33 -32.55
N GLU A 60 3.39 -15.21 -31.55
CA GLU A 60 3.17 -16.64 -31.73
C GLU A 60 1.76 -16.93 -32.29
N MET A 61 0.73 -16.24 -31.77
CA MET A 61 -0.63 -16.36 -32.28
C MET A 61 -0.74 -15.92 -33.74
N ASP A 62 -0.08 -14.82 -34.12
CA ASP A 62 -0.04 -14.34 -35.50
C ASP A 62 0.67 -15.33 -36.43
N PHE A 63 1.75 -15.95 -35.94
CA PHE A 63 2.45 -17.03 -36.62
C PHE A 63 1.55 -18.25 -36.84
N LEU A 64 0.93 -18.81 -35.80
CA LEU A 64 0.01 -19.94 -35.92
C LEU A 64 -1.17 -19.61 -36.84
N SER A 65 -1.68 -18.38 -36.78
CA SER A 65 -2.75 -17.90 -37.65
C SER A 65 -2.32 -17.84 -39.12
N SER A 66 -1.07 -17.47 -39.41
CA SER A 66 -0.51 -17.53 -40.77
C SER A 66 -0.37 -18.96 -41.27
N GLN A 67 0.18 -19.85 -40.44
CA GLN A 67 0.32 -21.27 -40.73
C GLN A 67 -1.06 -21.92 -40.99
N GLN A 68 -2.10 -21.51 -40.27
CA GLN A 68 -3.45 -22.00 -40.47
C GLN A 68 -3.98 -21.63 -41.86
N ARG A 69 -3.72 -20.40 -42.34
CA ARG A 69 -4.11 -19.95 -43.70
C ARG A 69 -3.38 -20.74 -44.78
N GLU A 70 -2.10 -21.04 -44.58
CA GLU A 70 -1.29 -21.82 -45.52
C GLU A 70 -1.71 -23.28 -45.54
N THR A 71 -1.93 -23.90 -44.38
CA THR A 71 -2.24 -25.33 -44.30
C THR A 71 -3.65 -25.66 -44.78
N LYS A 72 -4.59 -24.70 -44.70
CA LYS A 72 -5.91 -24.84 -45.33
C LYS A 72 -5.81 -25.11 -46.84
N ARG A 73 -4.73 -24.68 -47.49
CA ARG A 73 -4.44 -24.98 -48.91
C ARG A 73 -3.92 -26.40 -49.15
N ASN A 74 -3.45 -27.10 -48.10
CA ASN A 74 -2.76 -28.40 -48.17
C ASN A 74 -3.59 -29.59 -47.62
N SER A 75 -4.92 -29.46 -47.48
CA SER A 75 -5.90 -30.47 -47.04
C SER A 75 -5.43 -31.55 -46.02
N ARG A 76 -5.19 -31.17 -44.77
CA ARG A 76 -4.95 -32.10 -43.64
C ARG A 76 -5.91 -31.79 -42.48
N LEU A 77 -7.11 -32.35 -42.50
CA LEU A 77 -8.21 -31.94 -41.62
C LEU A 77 -7.92 -32.07 -40.11
N ALA A 78 -7.32 -33.19 -39.68
CA ALA A 78 -6.98 -33.40 -38.26
C ALA A 78 -5.97 -32.35 -37.75
N PHE A 79 -4.94 -32.06 -38.55
CA PHE A 79 -3.95 -31.03 -38.23
C PHE A 79 -4.57 -29.64 -38.10
N LEU A 80 -5.53 -29.29 -38.97
CA LEU A 80 -6.21 -27.99 -38.90
C LEU A 80 -7.04 -27.83 -37.62
N TYR A 81 -7.65 -28.92 -37.14
CA TYR A 81 -8.42 -28.90 -35.89
C TYR A 81 -7.51 -28.70 -34.68
N ASP A 82 -6.40 -29.42 -34.61
CA ASP A 82 -5.42 -29.28 -33.53
C ASP A 82 -4.83 -27.87 -33.50
N LEU A 83 -4.49 -27.33 -34.67
CA LEU A 83 -3.99 -25.96 -34.81
C LEU A 83 -5.02 -24.91 -34.39
N GLU A 84 -6.30 -25.07 -34.75
CA GLU A 84 -7.36 -24.16 -34.30
C GLU A 84 -7.55 -24.21 -32.77
N LYS A 85 -7.48 -25.41 -32.19
CA LYS A 85 -7.58 -25.61 -30.74
C LYS A 85 -6.43 -24.92 -30.01
N GLU A 86 -5.21 -24.99 -30.56
CA GLU A 86 -4.02 -24.33 -30.05
C GLU A 86 -4.15 -22.81 -30.11
N ILE A 87 -4.54 -22.25 -31.26
CA ILE A 87 -4.82 -20.81 -31.42
C ILE A 87 -5.83 -20.33 -30.37
N ARG A 88 -6.96 -21.04 -30.22
CA ARG A 88 -7.98 -20.68 -29.21
C ARG A 88 -7.47 -20.79 -27.77
N ALA A 89 -6.55 -21.72 -27.48
CA ALA A 89 -5.94 -21.84 -26.16
C ALA A 89 -5.02 -20.65 -25.88
N LEU A 90 -4.24 -20.25 -26.88
CA LEU A 90 -3.33 -19.11 -26.84
C LEU A 90 -4.09 -17.78 -26.69
N GLU A 91 -5.18 -17.56 -27.44
CA GLU A 91 -6.07 -16.41 -27.27
C GLU A 91 -6.57 -16.25 -25.83
N ARG A 92 -7.04 -17.36 -25.23
CA ARG A 92 -7.49 -17.36 -23.83
C ARG A 92 -6.36 -17.02 -22.88
N TYR A 93 -5.14 -17.45 -23.19
CA TYR A 93 -3.97 -17.15 -22.37
C TYR A 93 -3.55 -15.68 -22.47
N ILE A 94 -3.52 -15.12 -23.67
CA ILE A 94 -3.29 -13.69 -23.93
C ILE A 94 -4.26 -12.85 -23.11
N ARG A 95 -5.57 -13.16 -23.15
CA ARG A 95 -6.56 -12.44 -22.33
C ARG A 95 -6.31 -12.53 -20.83
N ARG A 96 -5.83 -13.68 -20.33
CA ARG A 96 -5.44 -13.81 -18.91
C ARG A 96 -4.23 -12.94 -18.59
N LEU A 97 -3.23 -12.89 -19.47
CA LEU A 97 -2.05 -12.03 -19.28
C LEU A 97 -2.42 -10.55 -19.29
N GLU A 98 -3.28 -10.12 -20.21
CA GLU A 98 -3.80 -8.75 -20.25
C GLU A 98 -4.49 -8.38 -18.94
N PHE A 99 -5.33 -9.28 -18.41
CA PHE A 99 -5.97 -9.08 -17.12
C PHE A 99 -4.97 -8.98 -15.96
N GLN A 100 -3.94 -9.84 -15.93
CA GLN A 100 -2.90 -9.77 -14.90
C GLN A 100 -2.10 -8.46 -14.98
N LEU A 101 -1.78 -8.00 -16.19
CA LEU A 101 -1.11 -6.72 -16.41
C LEU A 101 -1.95 -5.56 -15.86
N SER A 102 -3.25 -5.52 -16.17
CA SER A 102 -4.16 -4.51 -15.61
C SER A 102 -4.22 -4.57 -14.08
N LYS A 103 -4.20 -5.78 -13.48
CA LYS A 103 -4.20 -5.92 -12.02
C LYS A 103 -2.94 -5.35 -11.38
N VAL A 104 -1.78 -5.55 -11.99
CA VAL A 104 -0.51 -4.98 -11.52
C VAL A 104 -0.54 -3.46 -11.59
N GLU A 105 -1.07 -2.89 -12.67
CA GLU A 105 -1.22 -1.44 -12.84
C GLU A 105 -2.17 -0.84 -11.78
N GLU A 106 -3.34 -1.44 -11.57
CA GLU A 106 -4.32 -1.03 -10.55
C GLU A 106 -3.73 -1.05 -9.12
N LEU A 107 -2.98 -2.10 -8.78
CA LEU A 107 -2.34 -2.22 -7.46
C LEU A 107 -1.31 -1.12 -7.23
N TYR A 108 -0.53 -0.80 -8.24
CA TYR A 108 0.48 0.25 -8.16
C TYR A 108 -0.15 1.66 -8.03
N GLU A 109 -1.24 1.92 -8.77
CA GLU A 109 -2.01 3.17 -8.62
C GLU A 109 -2.57 3.32 -7.20
N THR A 110 -3.14 2.24 -6.65
CA THR A 110 -3.68 2.20 -5.29
C THR A 110 -2.58 2.47 -4.25
N TYR A 111 -1.42 1.81 -4.42
CA TYR A 111 -0.25 2.05 -3.57
C TYR A 111 0.18 3.53 -3.62
N CYS A 112 0.27 4.14 -4.80
CA CYS A 112 0.69 5.54 -4.94
C CYS A 112 -0.22 6.51 -4.17
N ILE A 113 -1.54 6.28 -4.20
CA ILE A 113 -2.51 7.08 -3.45
C ILE A 113 -2.27 6.93 -1.96
N GLN A 114 -2.17 5.68 -1.47
CA GLN A 114 -1.93 5.39 -0.06
C GLN A 114 -0.62 6.01 0.42
N TRP A 115 0.48 5.80 -0.30
CA TRP A 115 1.78 6.37 0.00
C TRP A 115 1.72 7.89 0.17
N ARG A 116 1.07 8.59 -0.79
CA ARG A 116 0.94 10.05 -0.76
C ARG A 116 0.15 10.54 0.45
N LEU A 117 -0.96 9.88 0.79
CA LEU A 117 -1.78 10.24 1.95
C LEU A 117 -0.98 10.12 3.25
N CYS A 118 -0.23 9.03 3.38
CA CYS A 118 0.55 8.77 4.57
C CYS A 118 1.74 9.71 4.71
N GLN A 119 2.42 10.02 3.60
CA GLN A 119 3.45 11.06 3.58
C GLN A 119 2.87 12.43 3.98
N GLY A 120 1.65 12.75 3.52
CA GLY A 120 0.90 13.93 3.95
C GLY A 120 0.69 13.97 5.46
N ALA A 121 0.20 12.88 6.06
CA ALA A 121 -0.01 12.78 7.50
C ALA A 121 1.30 12.90 8.32
N VAL A 122 2.38 12.28 7.84
CA VAL A 122 3.72 12.40 8.46
C VAL A 122 4.22 13.85 8.41
N ASN A 123 4.06 14.52 7.26
CA ASN A 123 4.44 15.91 7.09
C ASN A 123 3.61 16.83 8.00
N MET A 124 2.29 16.60 8.12
CA MET A 124 1.42 17.34 9.04
C MET A 124 1.88 17.17 10.49
N LYS A 125 2.11 15.93 10.95
CA LYS A 125 2.60 15.66 12.32
C LYS A 125 3.90 16.39 12.61
N ARG A 126 4.83 16.41 11.65
CA ARG A 126 6.11 17.14 11.77
C ARG A 126 5.86 18.65 11.87
N ALA A 127 5.02 19.22 11.02
CA ALA A 127 4.69 20.65 11.04
C ALA A 127 4.04 21.07 12.37
N PHE A 128 3.09 20.29 12.89
CA PHE A 128 2.47 20.53 14.20
C PHE A 128 3.49 20.49 15.35
N SER A 129 4.44 19.56 15.30
CA SER A 129 5.48 19.43 16.33
C SER A 129 6.47 20.60 16.33
N LEU A 130 6.71 21.21 15.17
CA LEU A 130 7.62 22.35 14.99
C LEU A 130 6.92 23.70 15.20
N SER A 131 5.58 23.74 15.21
CA SER A 131 4.82 24.96 15.42
C SER A 131 4.88 25.41 16.88
N PRO A 132 4.92 26.73 17.18
CA PRO A 132 4.86 27.23 18.56
C PRO A 132 3.62 26.69 19.27
N SER A 133 3.79 26.08 20.46
CA SER A 133 2.71 25.34 21.12
C SER A 133 1.63 26.28 21.67
N THR A 134 0.56 26.49 20.89
CA THR A 134 -0.70 27.04 21.38
C THR A 134 -1.48 25.95 22.15
N ARG A 135 -2.36 26.34 23.09
CA ARG A 135 -3.20 25.37 23.82
C ARG A 135 -3.99 24.45 22.86
N ALA A 136 -4.52 25.02 21.78
CA ALA A 136 -5.24 24.29 20.74
C ALA A 136 -4.38 23.24 20.01
N SER A 137 -3.13 23.57 19.64
CA SER A 137 -2.25 22.61 18.97
C SER A 137 -1.85 21.42 19.85
N ARG A 138 -1.76 21.65 21.17
CA ARG A 138 -1.52 20.59 22.16
C ARG A 138 -2.73 19.66 22.30
N ASP A 139 -3.94 20.21 22.33
CA ASP A 139 -5.18 19.44 22.42
C ASP A 139 -5.41 18.62 21.13
N SER A 140 -5.15 19.19 19.94
CA SER A 140 -5.23 18.46 18.65
C SER A 140 -4.23 17.30 18.55
N LEU A 141 -3.01 17.43 19.10
CA LEU A 141 -2.03 16.35 19.14
C LEU A 141 -2.50 15.17 20.03
N LEU A 142 -3.14 15.48 21.16
CA LEU A 142 -3.68 14.47 22.06
C LEU A 142 -4.83 13.69 21.40
N GLU A 143 -5.75 14.37 20.69
CA GLU A 143 -6.82 13.71 19.95
C GLU A 143 -6.29 12.79 18.84
N LEU A 144 -5.30 13.24 18.06
CA LEU A 144 -4.64 12.43 17.04
C LEU A 144 -4.02 11.15 17.62
N SER A 145 -3.37 11.27 18.78
CA SER A 145 -2.76 10.13 19.46
C SER A 145 -3.79 9.09 19.94
N ARG A 146 -4.96 9.57 20.39
CA ARG A 146 -6.07 8.73 20.89
C ARG A 146 -6.80 8.03 19.73
N ASN A 147 -6.99 8.71 18.62
CA ASN A 147 -7.62 8.13 17.44
C ASN A 147 -6.74 7.07 16.77
N HIS A 148 -5.43 7.29 16.70
CA HIS A 148 -4.47 6.31 16.20
C HIS A 148 -4.47 5.00 17.02
N THR A 149 -4.68 5.08 18.34
CA THR A 149 -4.80 3.88 19.18
C THR A 149 -6.09 3.10 18.95
N LEU A 150 -7.18 3.78 18.58
CA LEU A 150 -8.47 3.14 18.33
C LEU A 150 -8.56 2.51 16.95
N SER A 151 -7.88 3.06 15.95
CA SER A 151 -7.85 2.52 14.58
C SER A 151 -7.03 1.23 14.42
N LEU A 152 -6.26 0.85 15.45
CA LEU A 152 -5.41 -0.35 15.45
C LEU A 152 -6.01 -1.52 16.26
N GLN A 153 -7.26 -1.37 16.71
CA GLN A 153 -8.05 -2.36 17.45
C GLN A 153 -9.15 -2.92 16.54
#